data_AF-A0A6G4X9E9-F1
#
_entry.id   AF-A0A6G4X9E9-F1
#
_cell.length_a   1.000
_cell.length_b   1.000
_cell.length_c   1.000
_cell.angle_alpha   90.00
_cell.angle_beta   90.00
_cell.angle_gamma   90.00
#
_symmetry.space_group_name_H-M   'P 1'
#
loop_
_entity.id
_entity.type
_entity.pdbx_description
1 polymer ?
#
loop_
_entity_poly.entity_id
_entity_poly.type
_entity_poly.pdbx_seq_one_letter_code
_entity_poly.pdbx_strand_id
1 'polypeptide(L)'
;MQQPGYWLDQIRRTVRFADGVTALQTMGVTACLELGPDGVLSGMAQETAPDTVFAPVLRKDRDETDTALTAISRLWTVGAGVDWAKVFADWGGRAVDLPTYAFQRDRFWPEPWVSPTVGDGADSAFWNAVEREDLEELAGLESALPALTAWRRRHRERSTLDSWRYQVTWKPLTDLPPAPLSGTWAVIGQEETDVSAALAAAGARVVNIPAEEAAQLPDIAGVVLLASGWADTLAAVQALGEVPAPL
;
A
#
# COMPACT_ATOMS: atom_id res chain seq x y z
N MET A 1 17.06 21.08 27.73
CA MET A 1 15.85 21.42 28.52
C MET A 1 16.10 21.63 30.02
N GLN A 2 17.35 21.78 30.49
CA GLN A 2 17.67 21.91 31.93
C GLN A 2 17.79 23.37 32.43
N GLN A 3 17.58 24.37 31.57
CA GLN A 3 17.69 25.77 31.97
C GLN A 3 16.37 26.28 32.57
N PRO A 4 16.35 26.79 33.82
CA PRO A 4 15.12 27.27 34.46
C PRO A 4 14.39 28.37 33.67
N GLY A 5 15.14 29.25 32.98
CA GLY A 5 14.58 30.33 32.17
C GLY A 5 13.65 29.85 31.06
N TYR A 6 13.93 28.69 30.46
CA TYR A 6 13.08 28.09 29.43
C TYR A 6 11.69 27.74 29.99
N TRP A 7 11.63 27.14 31.19
CA TRP A 7 10.36 26.78 31.83
C TRP A 7 9.57 28.01 32.27
N LEU A 8 10.26 29.06 32.72
CA LEU A 8 9.61 30.35 33.02
C LEU A 8 8.99 30.98 31.77
N ASP A 9 9.71 30.94 30.64
CA ASP A 9 9.19 31.40 29.35
C ASP A 9 8.01 30.55 28.86
N GLN A 10 8.04 29.23 29.04
CA GLN A 10 6.94 28.31 28.68
C GLN A 10 5.63 28.63 29.40
N ILE A 11 5.71 29.09 30.66
CA ILE A 11 4.51 29.49 31.43
C ILE A 11 4.03 30.88 31.03
N ARG A 12 4.95 31.79 30.63
CA ARG A 12 4.64 33.20 30.38
C ARG A 12 4.26 33.54 28.94
N ARG A 13 4.80 32.80 27.96
CA ARG A 13 4.62 33.10 26.54
C ARG A 13 3.48 32.29 25.94
N THR A 14 2.91 32.81 24.86
CA THR A 14 1.87 32.13 24.09
C THR A 14 2.39 30.81 23.52
N VAL A 15 1.59 29.74 23.65
CA VAL A 15 1.87 28.44 23.03
C VAL A 15 1.65 28.55 21.52
N ARG A 16 2.75 28.51 20.76
CA ARG A 16 2.75 28.60 19.29
C ARG A 16 2.52 27.23 18.65
N PHE A 17 1.39 26.59 18.97
CA PHE A 17 1.11 25.20 18.55
C PHE A 17 1.07 25.01 17.03
N ALA A 18 0.31 25.84 16.30
CA ALA A 18 0.18 25.75 14.85
C ALA A 18 1.52 25.96 14.11
N ASP A 19 2.38 26.82 14.64
CA ASP A 19 3.74 27.00 14.10
C ASP A 19 4.58 25.74 14.28
N GLY A 20 4.41 25.04 15.41
CA GLY A 20 5.04 23.75 15.66
C GLY A 20 4.58 22.67 14.68
N VAL A 21 3.27 22.59 14.41
CA VAL A 21 2.70 21.64 13.43
C VAL A 21 3.22 21.95 12.02
N THR A 22 3.20 23.22 11.60
CA THR A 22 3.76 23.66 10.31
C THR A 22 5.25 23.29 10.17
N ALA A 23 6.02 23.45 11.25
CA ALA A 23 7.43 23.07 11.26
C ALA A 23 7.62 21.56 11.08
N LEU A 24 6.79 20.72 11.72
CA LEU A 24 6.81 19.27 11.54
C LEU A 24 6.54 18.88 10.08
N GLN A 25 5.55 19.49 9.43
CA GLN A 25 5.29 19.25 8.00
C GLN A 25 6.48 19.65 7.13
N THR A 26 7.11 20.79 7.41
CA THR A 26 8.31 21.25 6.69
C THR A 26 9.48 20.27 6.84
N MET A 27 9.55 19.56 7.96
CA MET A 27 10.53 18.49 8.20
C MET A 27 10.16 17.16 7.53
N GLY A 28 9.03 17.08 6.82
CA GLY A 28 8.56 15.87 6.13
C GLY A 28 7.88 14.86 7.05
N VAL A 29 7.44 15.27 8.25
CA VAL A 29 6.66 14.39 9.12
C VAL A 29 5.26 14.22 8.54
N THR A 30 4.87 12.97 8.28
CA THR A 30 3.57 12.60 7.68
C THR A 30 2.59 11.97 8.66
N ALA A 31 3.06 11.59 9.85
CA ALA A 31 2.25 10.97 10.88
C ALA A 31 2.71 11.35 12.29
N CYS A 32 1.77 11.62 13.19
CA CYS A 32 2.01 12.02 14.59
C CYS A 32 1.13 11.21 15.55
N LEU A 33 1.69 10.83 16.69
CA LEU A 33 0.99 10.19 17.80
C LEU A 33 0.78 11.20 18.94
N GLU A 34 -0.46 11.41 19.37
CA GLU A 34 -0.76 12.20 20.55
C GLU A 34 -0.84 11.30 21.79
N LEU A 35 -0.02 11.63 22.78
CA LEU A 35 -0.02 11.01 24.10
C LEU A 35 -0.81 11.90 25.06
N GLY A 36 -2.09 11.58 25.24
CA GLY A 36 -2.99 12.34 26.09
C GLY A 36 -4.38 11.70 26.13
N PRO A 37 -5.22 12.11 27.09
CA PRO A 37 -6.46 11.40 27.41
C PRO A 37 -7.60 11.58 26.40
N ASP A 38 -7.58 12.62 25.56
CA ASP A 38 -8.79 13.03 24.83
C ASP A 38 -8.58 13.38 23.34
N GLY A 39 -7.34 13.36 22.84
CA GLY A 39 -7.07 13.57 21.42
C GLY A 39 -7.34 14.99 20.89
N VAL A 40 -7.23 15.99 21.75
CA VAL A 40 -7.51 17.40 21.43
C VAL A 40 -6.46 17.96 20.47
N LEU A 41 -5.18 17.64 20.70
CA LEU A 41 -4.10 18.16 19.86
C LEU A 41 -4.20 17.63 18.43
N SER A 42 -4.65 16.38 18.27
CA SER A 42 -4.87 15.74 16.97
C SER A 42 -5.96 16.48 16.20
N GLY A 43 -7.05 16.87 16.86
CA GLY A 43 -8.11 17.68 16.24
C GLY A 43 -7.60 19.04 15.77
N MET A 44 -6.89 19.77 16.65
CA MET A 44 -6.32 21.08 16.31
C MET A 44 -5.25 21.00 15.22
N ALA A 45 -4.42 19.97 15.23
CA ALA A 45 -3.34 19.80 14.26
C ALA A 45 -3.87 19.46 12.86
N GLN A 46 -4.97 18.70 12.78
CA GLN A 46 -5.63 18.37 11.52
C GLN A 46 -6.08 19.62 10.74
N GLU A 47 -6.50 20.68 11.44
CA GLU A 47 -6.86 21.97 10.83
C GLU A 47 -5.66 22.70 10.22
N THR A 48 -4.46 22.51 10.80
CA THR A 48 -3.22 23.11 10.30
C THR A 48 -2.59 22.26 9.19
N ALA A 49 -2.73 20.94 9.27
CA ALA A 49 -2.03 19.97 8.45
C ALA A 49 -3.00 18.87 7.94
N PRO A 50 -3.88 19.19 6.97
CA PRO A 50 -4.95 18.28 6.56
C PRO A 50 -4.43 16.97 5.94
N ASP A 51 -3.24 16.96 5.35
CA ASP A 51 -2.65 15.79 4.71
C ASP A 51 -1.79 14.93 5.65
N THR A 52 -1.67 15.31 6.93
CA THR A 52 -0.90 14.59 7.95
C THR A 52 -1.82 13.72 8.80
N VAL A 53 -1.37 12.51 9.13
CA VAL A 53 -2.10 11.63 10.04
C VAL A 53 -1.84 12.01 11.49
N PHE A 54 -2.90 12.30 12.24
CA PHE A 54 -2.84 12.47 13.69
C PHE A 54 -3.61 11.36 14.40
N ALA A 55 -2.90 10.57 15.20
CA ALA A 55 -3.46 9.45 15.94
C ALA A 55 -3.41 9.73 17.44
N PRO A 56 -4.55 9.96 18.12
CA PRO A 56 -4.59 10.04 19.57
C PRO A 56 -4.60 8.65 20.18
N VAL A 57 -3.71 8.40 21.14
CA VAL A 57 -3.58 7.06 21.76
C VAL A 57 -4.69 6.75 22.75
N LEU A 58 -5.30 7.78 23.37
CA LEU A 58 -6.49 7.64 24.22
C LEU A 58 -7.59 8.59 23.74
N ARG A 59 -8.83 8.21 24.06
CA ARG A 59 -10.01 9.06 23.91
C ARG A 59 -10.87 8.91 25.16
N LYS A 60 -11.50 10.01 25.56
CA LYS A 60 -12.45 9.99 26.66
C LYS A 60 -13.63 9.06 26.31
N ASP A 61 -14.13 8.35 27.33
CA ASP A 61 -15.30 7.47 27.25
C ASP A 61 -15.13 6.32 26.24
N ARG A 62 -13.88 5.91 25.97
CA ARG A 62 -13.52 4.78 25.10
C ARG A 62 -12.56 3.84 25.83
N ASP A 63 -12.58 2.57 25.44
CA ASP A 63 -11.65 1.57 25.98
C ASP A 63 -10.20 1.92 25.60
N GLU A 64 -9.30 1.82 26.58
CA GLU A 64 -7.89 2.18 26.41
C GLU A 64 -7.17 1.23 25.45
N THR A 65 -7.50 -0.06 25.48
CA THR A 65 -6.87 -1.06 24.62
C THR A 65 -7.31 -0.85 23.17
N ASP A 66 -8.61 -0.66 22.94
CA ASP A 66 -9.16 -0.42 21.61
C ASP A 66 -8.61 0.87 21.00
N THR A 67 -8.54 1.96 21.78
CA THR A 67 -8.02 3.24 21.30
C THR A 67 -6.52 3.19 21.00
N ALA A 68 -5.74 2.54 21.86
CA ALA A 68 -4.31 2.38 21.64
C ALA A 68 -4.02 1.51 20.40
N LEU A 69 -4.66 0.35 20.26
CA LEU A 69 -4.50 -0.52 19.10
C LEU A 69 -4.96 0.15 17.81
N THR A 70 -6.06 0.92 17.86
CA THR A 70 -6.54 1.70 16.71
C THR A 70 -5.53 2.77 16.31
N ALA A 71 -4.97 3.51 17.26
CA ALA A 71 -3.97 4.54 16.99
C ALA A 71 -2.71 3.96 16.34
N ILE A 72 -2.18 2.87 16.90
CA ILE A 72 -1.00 2.18 16.35
C ILE A 72 -1.29 1.61 14.96
N SER A 73 -2.48 1.03 14.75
CA SER A 73 -2.90 0.50 13.44
C SER A 73 -2.99 1.60 12.38
N ARG A 74 -3.52 2.79 12.73
CA ARG A 74 -3.55 3.95 11.82
C ARG A 74 -2.16 4.43 11.42
N LEU A 75 -1.19 4.39 12.34
CA LEU A 75 0.19 4.73 12.01
C LEU A 75 0.83 3.67 11.13
N TRP A 76 0.56 2.40 11.40
CA TRP A 76 1.04 1.27 10.58
C TRP A 76 0.56 1.35 9.13
N THR A 77 -0.72 1.68 8.89
CA THR A 77 -1.27 1.76 7.53
C THR A 77 -0.66 2.87 6.68
N VAL A 78 -0.08 3.90 7.31
CA VAL A 78 0.68 4.95 6.62
C VAL A 78 2.19 4.74 6.64
N GLY A 79 2.63 3.53 6.98
CA GLY A 79 4.01 3.08 6.85
C GLY A 79 4.89 3.29 8.08
N ALA A 80 4.33 3.65 9.23
CA ALA A 80 5.10 3.65 10.48
C ALA A 80 5.49 2.21 10.85
N GLY A 81 6.77 1.99 11.17
CA GLY A 81 7.25 0.67 11.59
C GLY A 81 6.70 0.29 12.96
N VAL A 82 5.87 -0.75 13.03
CA VAL A 82 5.38 -1.36 14.26
C VAL A 82 5.94 -2.77 14.37
N ASP A 83 6.56 -3.06 15.50
CA ASP A 83 7.04 -4.40 15.83
C ASP A 83 5.90 -5.21 16.49
N TRP A 84 5.03 -5.78 15.65
CA TRP A 84 3.89 -6.56 16.12
C TRP A 84 4.29 -7.79 16.93
N ALA A 85 5.47 -8.36 16.68
CA ALA A 85 5.99 -9.48 17.46
C ALA A 85 6.22 -9.08 18.92
N LYS A 86 6.74 -7.86 19.17
CA LYS A 86 6.87 -7.33 20.54
C LYS A 86 5.52 -7.00 21.18
N VAL A 87 4.57 -6.47 20.41
CA VAL A 87 3.23 -6.14 20.92
C VAL A 87 2.53 -7.40 21.46
N PHE A 88 2.70 -8.54 20.79
CA PHE A 88 2.02 -9.80 21.14
C PHE A 88 2.89 -10.83 21.86
N ALA A 89 4.13 -10.49 22.24
CA ALA A 89 5.11 -11.44 22.77
C ALA A 89 4.60 -12.25 23.97
N ASP A 90 3.86 -11.61 24.88
CA ASP A 90 3.36 -12.22 26.12
C ASP A 90 1.87 -12.60 26.04
N TRP A 91 1.26 -12.50 24.86
CA TRP A 91 -0.19 -12.66 24.70
C TRP A 91 -0.63 -14.12 24.62
N GLY A 92 0.30 -15.07 24.46
CA GLY A 92 0.00 -16.51 24.42
C GLY A 92 -0.82 -16.95 23.20
N GLY A 93 -0.91 -16.11 22.17
CA GLY A 93 -1.63 -16.41 20.93
C GLY A 93 -0.99 -17.55 20.15
N ARG A 94 -1.78 -18.17 19.27
CA ARG A 94 -1.30 -19.17 18.30
C ARG A 94 -1.42 -18.60 16.88
N ALA A 95 -0.49 -18.98 16.01
CA ALA A 95 -0.65 -18.72 14.59
C ALA A 95 -1.87 -19.52 14.07
N VAL A 96 -2.67 -18.86 13.24
CA VAL A 96 -3.81 -19.46 12.53
C VAL A 96 -3.62 -19.22 11.04
N ASP A 97 -4.08 -20.15 10.22
CA ASP A 97 -4.12 -19.93 8.78
C ASP A 97 -5.15 -18.83 8.49
N LEU A 98 -4.72 -17.83 7.73
CA LEU A 98 -5.57 -16.77 7.22
C LEU A 98 -5.72 -16.93 5.71
N PRO A 99 -6.80 -16.40 5.11
CA PRO A 99 -6.91 -16.35 3.67
C PRO A 99 -5.65 -15.77 3.02
N THR A 100 -5.22 -16.42 1.94
CA THR A 100 -4.07 -15.94 1.17
C THR A 100 -4.38 -14.62 0.47
N TYR A 101 -3.34 -13.89 0.08
CA TYR A 101 -3.49 -12.61 -0.60
C TYR A 101 -4.45 -12.68 -1.80
N ALA A 102 -5.36 -11.73 -1.78
CA ALA A 102 -6.36 -11.41 -2.77
C ALA A 102 -5.77 -10.86 -4.07
N PHE A 103 -5.16 -11.70 -4.91
CA PHE A 103 -4.64 -11.20 -6.19
C PHE A 103 -5.78 -10.64 -7.05
N GLN A 104 -5.71 -9.35 -7.39
CA GLN A 104 -6.50 -8.76 -8.47
C GLN A 104 -6.02 -9.38 -9.79
N ARG A 105 -6.82 -10.29 -10.34
CA ARG A 105 -6.45 -11.09 -11.49
C ARG A 105 -6.78 -10.35 -12.78
N ASP A 106 -5.74 -10.03 -13.55
CA ASP A 106 -5.86 -9.60 -14.93
C ASP A 106 -5.24 -10.64 -15.86
N ARG A 107 -5.82 -10.77 -17.06
CA ARG A 107 -5.32 -11.71 -18.07
C ARG A 107 -4.14 -11.11 -18.80
N PHE A 108 -2.94 -11.41 -18.33
CA PHE A 108 -1.70 -11.08 -19.03
C PHE A 108 -1.27 -12.25 -19.92
N TRP A 109 -1.76 -12.27 -21.16
CA TRP A 109 -1.27 -13.20 -22.18
C TRP A 109 -0.37 -12.43 -23.16
N PRO A 110 0.81 -12.97 -23.52
CA PRO A 110 1.66 -12.31 -24.51
C PRO A 110 0.92 -12.27 -25.86
N GLU A 111 0.66 -11.07 -26.34
CA GLU A 111 0.31 -10.87 -27.74
C GLU A 111 1.56 -11.10 -28.58
N PRO A 112 1.45 -11.75 -29.75
CA PRO A 112 2.59 -11.95 -30.62
C PRO A 112 3.20 -10.59 -30.97
N TRP A 113 4.37 -10.33 -30.42
CA TRP A 113 5.16 -9.16 -30.72
C TRP A 113 5.62 -9.27 -32.18
N VAL A 114 4.96 -8.52 -33.07
CA VAL A 114 5.49 -8.28 -34.40
C VAL A 114 6.63 -7.30 -34.21
N SER A 115 7.87 -7.79 -34.11
CA SER A 115 9.04 -6.92 -34.09
C SER A 115 8.98 -6.00 -35.30
N PRO A 116 8.88 -4.67 -35.12
CA PRO A 116 9.16 -3.77 -36.23
C PRO A 116 10.61 -4.05 -36.61
N THR A 117 10.85 -4.48 -37.85
CA THR A 117 12.18 -4.68 -38.41
C THR A 117 12.87 -3.33 -38.51
N VAL A 118 13.40 -2.86 -37.38
CA VAL A 118 14.32 -1.74 -37.32
C VAL A 118 15.72 -2.34 -37.38
N GLY A 119 16.07 -2.84 -38.55
CA GLY A 119 17.44 -3.18 -38.91
C GLY A 119 17.97 -2.07 -39.80
N ASP A 120 18.90 -1.28 -39.27
CA ASP A 120 19.88 -0.63 -40.15
C ASP A 120 20.54 -1.74 -40.97
N GLY A 121 20.56 -1.63 -42.30
CA GLY A 121 20.85 -2.76 -43.20
C GLY A 121 22.18 -3.47 -42.91
N ALA A 122 23.12 -2.80 -42.25
CA ALA A 122 24.40 -3.35 -41.80
C ALA A 122 24.28 -4.31 -40.59
N ASP A 123 23.34 -4.08 -39.66
CA ASP A 123 23.11 -4.96 -38.50
C ASP A 123 22.48 -6.28 -38.96
N SER A 124 21.48 -6.21 -39.86
CA SER A 124 20.85 -7.40 -40.42
C SER A 124 21.78 -8.20 -41.33
N ALA A 125 22.67 -7.56 -42.10
CA ALA A 125 23.66 -8.26 -42.92
C ALA A 125 24.67 -9.03 -42.06
N PHE A 126 25.13 -8.44 -40.97
CA PHE A 126 26.04 -9.11 -40.02
C PHE A 126 25.39 -10.32 -39.35
N TRP A 127 24.18 -10.18 -38.79
CA TRP A 127 23.51 -11.31 -38.12
C TRP A 127 23.14 -12.44 -39.08
N ASN A 128 22.76 -12.12 -40.33
CA ASN A 128 22.54 -13.13 -41.36
C ASN A 128 23.83 -13.89 -41.72
N ALA A 129 24.97 -13.20 -41.84
CA ALA A 129 26.26 -13.86 -42.11
C ALA A 129 26.70 -14.77 -40.95
N VAL A 130 26.47 -14.35 -39.70
CA VAL A 130 26.73 -15.16 -38.50
C VAL A 130 25.83 -16.41 -38.44
N GLU A 131 24.52 -16.28 -38.70
CA GLU A 131 23.60 -17.42 -38.70
C GLU A 131 23.87 -18.43 -39.82
N ARG A 132 24.44 -17.98 -40.93
CA ARG A 132 24.80 -18.81 -42.08
C ARG A 132 26.22 -19.39 -41.99
N GLU A 133 26.96 -19.10 -40.92
CA GLU A 133 28.37 -19.46 -40.72
C GLU A 133 29.27 -19.07 -41.92
N ASP A 134 28.94 -17.97 -42.61
CA ASP A 134 29.65 -17.53 -43.80
C ASP A 134 30.89 -16.71 -43.44
N LEU A 135 32.03 -17.39 -43.39
CA LEU A 135 33.32 -16.79 -43.01
C LEU A 135 33.84 -15.78 -44.04
N GLU A 136 33.46 -15.89 -45.32
CA GLU A 136 33.90 -14.92 -46.34
C GLU A 136 33.15 -13.60 -46.22
N GLU A 137 31.84 -13.65 -45.94
CA GLU A 137 31.02 -12.45 -45.74
C GLU A 137 31.38 -11.74 -44.41
N LEU A 138 31.71 -12.51 -43.37
CA LEU A 138 32.20 -11.98 -42.09
C LEU A 138 33.57 -11.29 -42.21
N ALA A 139 34.44 -11.73 -43.11
CA ALA A 139 35.76 -11.13 -43.32
C ALA A 139 35.68 -9.68 -43.86
N GLY A 140 34.61 -9.32 -44.57
CA GLY A 140 34.38 -7.94 -45.04
C GLY A 140 33.89 -6.98 -43.95
N LEU A 141 33.45 -7.49 -42.80
CA LEU A 141 32.78 -6.73 -41.73
C LEU A 141 33.70 -6.44 -40.54
N GLU A 142 35.01 -6.65 -40.69
CA GLU A 142 36.03 -6.37 -39.67
C GLU A 142 35.99 -4.92 -39.18
N SER A 143 35.67 -3.99 -40.08
CA SER A 143 35.51 -2.56 -39.77
C SER A 143 34.35 -2.27 -38.81
N ALA A 144 33.37 -3.17 -38.71
CA ALA A 144 32.21 -3.05 -37.81
C ALA A 144 32.46 -3.66 -36.41
N LEU A 145 33.52 -4.47 -36.24
CA LEU A 145 33.85 -5.13 -34.96
C LEU A 145 33.98 -4.15 -33.78
N PRO A 146 34.67 -2.99 -33.90
CA PRO A 146 34.78 -2.04 -32.80
C PRO A 146 33.42 -1.45 -32.39
N ALA A 147 32.56 -1.16 -33.37
CA ALA A 147 31.22 -0.61 -33.14
C ALA A 147 30.28 -1.63 -32.47
N LEU A 148 30.30 -2.88 -32.93
CA LEU A 148 29.54 -4.00 -32.34
C LEU A 148 30.02 -4.34 -30.93
N THR A 149 31.33 -4.32 -30.70
CA THR A 149 31.91 -4.54 -29.37
C THR A 149 31.51 -3.42 -28.40
N ALA A 150 31.52 -2.17 -28.86
CA ALA A 150 31.06 -1.02 -28.07
C ALA A 150 29.55 -1.07 -27.78
N TRP A 151 28.73 -1.45 -28.77
CA TRP A 151 27.29 -1.64 -28.60
C TRP A 151 26.98 -2.75 -27.59
N ARG A 152 27.60 -3.93 -27.75
CA ARG A 152 27.40 -5.10 -26.86
C ARG A 152 27.84 -4.81 -25.43
N ARG A 153 28.94 -4.08 -25.26
CA ARG A 153 29.43 -3.64 -23.95
C ARG A 153 28.45 -2.67 -23.28
N ARG A 154 27.99 -1.66 -24.01
CA ARG A 154 26.99 -0.69 -23.52
C ARG A 154 25.67 -1.37 -23.16
N HIS A 155 25.24 -2.36 -23.94
CA HIS A 155 24.02 -3.12 -23.68
C HIS A 155 24.14 -4.00 -22.41
N ARG A 156 25.28 -4.68 -22.22
CA ARG A 156 25.56 -5.46 -20.99
C ARG A 156 25.68 -4.60 -19.73
N GLU A 157 26.34 -3.45 -19.82
CA GLU A 157 26.45 -2.49 -18.70
C GLU A 157 25.06 -1.98 -18.29
N ARG A 158 24.21 -1.64 -19.27
CA ARG A 158 22.83 -1.16 -19.02
C ARG A 158 21.92 -2.26 -18.45
N SER A 159 21.98 -3.47 -19.00
CA SER A 159 21.24 -4.64 -18.49
C SER A 159 21.67 -5.05 -17.07
N THR A 160 22.96 -4.93 -16.74
CA THR A 160 23.48 -5.20 -15.38
C THR A 160 22.98 -4.14 -14.40
N LEU A 161 23.03 -2.85 -14.77
CA LEU A 161 22.51 -1.75 -13.96
C LEU A 161 20.99 -1.81 -13.76
N ASP A 162 20.23 -2.22 -14.78
CA ASP A 162 18.78 -2.40 -14.70
C ASP A 162 18.41 -3.65 -13.86
N SER A 163 19.22 -4.72 -13.93
CA SER A 163 19.02 -5.93 -13.11
C SER A 163 19.24 -5.70 -11.60
N TRP A 164 19.93 -4.62 -11.24
CA TRP A 164 20.28 -4.29 -9.85
C TRP A 164 19.36 -3.25 -9.23
N ARG A 165 18.39 -2.71 -9.98
CA ARG A 165 17.46 -1.70 -9.46
C ARG A 165 16.04 -2.24 -9.36
N TYR A 166 15.84 -3.05 -8.32
CA TYR A 166 14.51 -3.18 -7.74
C TYR A 166 14.36 -2.11 -6.65
N GLN A 167 13.70 -1.00 -6.97
CA GLN A 167 13.23 -0.04 -5.96
C GLN A 167 11.74 -0.25 -5.77
N VAL A 168 11.38 -0.82 -4.62
CA VAL A 168 9.99 -0.81 -4.14
C VAL A 168 9.76 0.54 -3.49
N THR A 169 9.25 1.48 -4.26
CA THR A 169 8.68 2.73 -3.74
C THR A 169 7.18 2.64 -3.85
N TRP A 170 6.50 2.62 -2.70
CA TRP A 170 5.06 2.80 -2.65
C TRP A 170 4.75 4.26 -2.92
N LYS A 171 4.11 4.52 -4.06
CA LYS A 171 3.50 5.81 -4.35
C LYS A 171 1.99 5.61 -4.41
N PRO A 172 1.20 6.41 -3.66
CA PRO A 172 -0.24 6.43 -3.81
C PRO A 172 -0.57 6.73 -5.27
N LEU A 173 -1.38 5.88 -5.91
CA LEU A 173 -1.90 6.15 -7.23
C LEU A 173 -3.18 6.98 -7.05
N THR A 174 -3.06 8.29 -7.22
CA THR A 174 -4.21 9.20 -7.30
C THR A 174 -4.77 9.22 -8.73
N ASP A 175 -6.07 9.48 -8.87
CA ASP A 175 -6.76 9.66 -10.15
C ASP A 175 -6.96 8.42 -11.03
N LEU A 176 -7.06 7.22 -10.43
CA LEU A 176 -7.64 6.09 -11.16
C LEU A 176 -9.11 6.37 -11.47
N PRO A 177 -9.58 6.15 -12.71
CA PRO A 177 -11.00 6.14 -12.97
C PRO A 177 -11.66 5.08 -12.06
N PRO A 178 -12.80 5.39 -11.43
CA PRO A 178 -13.47 4.42 -10.57
C PRO A 178 -13.80 3.18 -11.41
N ALA A 179 -13.17 2.06 -11.09
CA ALA A 179 -13.53 0.79 -11.68
C ALA A 179 -14.92 0.42 -11.15
N PRO A 180 -15.91 0.18 -12.02
CA PRO A 180 -17.23 -0.23 -11.56
C PRO A 180 -17.10 -1.58 -10.85
N LEU A 181 -17.66 -1.67 -9.64
CA LEU A 181 -17.80 -2.93 -8.94
C LEU A 181 -18.80 -3.80 -9.70
N SER A 182 -18.54 -5.10 -9.74
CA SER A 182 -19.46 -6.08 -10.32
C SER A 182 -19.76 -7.18 -9.32
N GLY A 183 -20.89 -7.86 -9.52
CA GLY A 183 -21.32 -8.97 -8.66
C GLY A 183 -21.98 -8.53 -7.35
N THR A 184 -22.15 -9.50 -6.44
CA THR A 184 -22.75 -9.29 -5.12
C THR A 184 -21.67 -8.98 -4.09
N TRP A 185 -21.83 -7.93 -3.31
CA TRP A 185 -20.90 -7.54 -2.26
C TRP A 185 -21.57 -7.68 -0.90
N ALA A 186 -20.91 -8.37 0.02
CA ALA A 186 -21.39 -8.52 1.39
C ALA A 186 -20.83 -7.40 2.28
N VAL A 187 -21.69 -6.71 3.01
CA VAL A 187 -21.30 -5.77 4.07
C VAL A 187 -21.57 -6.47 5.40
N ILE A 188 -20.49 -6.79 6.13
CA ILE A 188 -20.55 -7.57 7.36
C ILE A 188 -20.29 -6.67 8.56
N GLY A 189 -21.21 -6.64 9.53
CA GLY A 189 -21.06 -5.85 10.75
C GLY A 189 -22.17 -4.83 10.95
N GLN A 190 -21.84 -3.65 11.51
CA GLN A 190 -22.87 -2.64 11.76
C GLN A 190 -23.43 -2.10 10.44
N GLU A 191 -24.75 -1.98 10.37
CA GLU A 191 -25.44 -1.46 9.20
C GLU A 191 -25.13 0.03 9.05
N GLU A 192 -24.20 0.35 8.15
CA GLU A 192 -23.81 1.72 7.84
C GLU A 192 -24.31 2.07 6.43
N THR A 193 -25.43 2.80 6.38
CA THR A 193 -26.16 3.14 5.15
C THR A 193 -25.27 3.80 4.10
N ASP A 194 -24.27 4.59 4.54
CA ASP A 194 -23.36 5.32 3.65
C ASP A 194 -22.42 4.37 2.88
N VAL A 195 -21.95 3.30 3.53
CA VAL A 195 -21.06 2.31 2.88
C VAL A 195 -21.84 1.48 1.87
N SER A 196 -23.02 0.99 2.24
CA SER A 196 -23.87 0.23 1.32
C SER A 196 -24.34 1.10 0.14
N ALA A 197 -24.63 2.39 0.37
CA ALA A 197 -24.95 3.33 -0.70
C ALA A 197 -23.75 3.59 -1.62
N ALA A 198 -22.54 3.75 -1.07
CA ALA A 198 -21.32 3.95 -1.85
C ALA A 198 -21.00 2.74 -2.74
N LEU A 199 -21.10 1.51 -2.20
CA LEU A 199 -20.92 0.28 -2.97
C LEU A 199 -21.95 0.15 -4.09
N ALA A 200 -23.22 0.45 -3.80
CA ALA A 200 -24.28 0.44 -4.81
C ALA A 200 -24.06 1.50 -5.90
N ALA A 201 -23.63 2.71 -5.52
CA ALA A 201 -23.28 3.77 -6.47
C ALA A 201 -22.07 3.39 -7.35
N ALA A 202 -21.16 2.57 -6.83
CA ALA A 202 -20.05 2.01 -7.58
C ALA A 202 -20.43 0.80 -8.47
N GLY A 203 -21.69 0.32 -8.43
CA GLY A 203 -22.21 -0.73 -9.31
C GLY A 203 -22.40 -2.11 -8.66
N ALA A 204 -22.13 -2.25 -7.35
CA ALA A 204 -22.29 -3.52 -6.63
C ALA A 204 -23.75 -3.81 -6.25
N ARG A 205 -24.12 -5.09 -6.21
CA ARG A 205 -25.34 -5.53 -5.52
C ARG A 205 -25.00 -5.81 -4.05
N VAL A 206 -25.47 -4.97 -3.13
CA VAL A 206 -25.09 -5.05 -1.72
C VAL A 206 -26.01 -5.97 -0.92
N VAL A 207 -25.43 -6.80 -0.06
CA VAL A 207 -26.14 -7.62 0.93
C VAL A 207 -25.54 -7.34 2.30
N ASN A 208 -26.34 -6.83 3.23
CA ASN A 208 -25.91 -6.63 4.61
C ASN A 208 -26.08 -7.94 5.38
N ILE A 209 -25.04 -8.38 6.09
CA ILE A 209 -25.02 -9.65 6.83
C ILE A 209 -24.47 -9.37 8.25
N PRO A 210 -25.14 -9.85 9.31
CA PRO A 210 -24.59 -9.77 10.66
C PRO A 210 -23.24 -10.50 10.77
N ALA A 211 -22.34 -10.05 11.65
CA ALA A 211 -21.02 -10.65 11.80
C ALA A 211 -21.09 -12.15 12.16
N GLU A 212 -22.09 -12.56 12.96
CA GLU A 212 -22.34 -13.95 13.32
C GLU A 212 -22.75 -14.85 12.14
N GLU A 213 -23.27 -14.27 11.04
CA GLU A 213 -23.72 -14.99 9.85
C GLU A 213 -22.69 -14.99 8.72
N ALA A 214 -21.48 -14.45 8.96
CA ALA A 214 -20.41 -14.35 7.97
C ALA A 214 -19.99 -15.70 7.34
N ALA A 215 -20.24 -16.82 8.01
CA ALA A 215 -19.97 -18.16 7.47
C ALA A 215 -20.98 -18.62 6.39
N GLN A 216 -22.13 -17.95 6.26
CA GLN A 216 -23.22 -18.33 5.35
C GLN A 216 -23.32 -17.41 4.13
N LEU A 217 -22.18 -16.89 3.68
CA LEU A 217 -22.15 -15.94 2.56
C LEU A 217 -22.69 -16.57 1.27
N PRO A 218 -23.57 -15.87 0.54
CA PRO A 218 -23.93 -16.28 -0.81
C PRO A 218 -22.71 -16.18 -1.74
N ASP A 219 -22.87 -16.60 -3.00
CA ASP A 219 -21.84 -16.36 -4.02
C ASP A 219 -21.63 -14.84 -4.19
N ILE A 220 -20.46 -14.38 -3.75
CA ILE A 220 -20.11 -12.96 -3.63
C ILE A 220 -18.82 -12.66 -4.39
N ALA A 221 -18.77 -11.44 -4.93
CA ALA A 221 -17.61 -10.87 -5.60
C ALA A 221 -16.67 -10.13 -4.64
N GLY A 222 -17.10 -9.84 -3.40
CA GLY A 222 -16.27 -9.17 -2.39
C GLY A 222 -16.97 -9.01 -1.05
N VAL A 223 -16.18 -8.75 -0.01
CA VAL A 223 -16.63 -8.50 1.37
C VAL A 223 -16.10 -7.16 1.86
N VAL A 224 -16.95 -6.37 2.50
CA VAL A 224 -16.58 -5.20 3.29
C VAL A 224 -16.93 -5.47 4.74
N LEU A 225 -15.96 -5.31 5.63
CA LEU A 225 -16.13 -5.54 7.06
C LEU A 225 -16.26 -4.20 7.81
N LEU A 226 -17.40 -3.98 8.44
CA LEU A 226 -17.72 -2.83 9.29
C LEU A 226 -17.80 -3.28 10.75
N ALA A 227 -16.66 -3.71 11.28
CA ALA A 227 -16.54 -4.15 12.67
C ALA A 227 -16.32 -2.97 13.62
N SER A 228 -17.04 -2.96 14.75
CA SER A 228 -16.94 -1.93 15.80
C SER A 228 -15.70 -2.05 16.68
N GLY A 229 -14.99 -3.18 16.60
CA GLY A 229 -13.79 -3.46 17.40
C GLY A 229 -13.00 -4.65 16.86
N TRP A 230 -11.82 -4.88 17.44
CA TRP A 230 -10.91 -5.93 16.98
C TRP A 230 -11.45 -7.34 17.25
N ALA A 231 -12.26 -7.54 18.28
CA ALA A 231 -12.86 -8.83 18.60
C ALA A 231 -13.87 -9.24 17.52
N ASP A 232 -14.78 -8.33 17.14
CA ASP A 232 -15.73 -8.51 16.03
C ASP A 232 -14.97 -8.73 14.71
N THR A 233 -13.89 -7.97 14.50
CA THR A 233 -13.02 -8.11 13.32
C THR A 233 -12.42 -9.51 13.24
N LEU A 234 -11.85 -9.99 14.34
CA LEU A 234 -11.20 -11.29 14.42
C LEU A 234 -12.20 -12.42 14.21
N ALA A 235 -13.38 -12.34 14.83
CA ALA A 235 -14.44 -13.33 14.70
C ALA A 235 -14.90 -13.44 13.23
N ALA A 236 -15.12 -12.31 12.56
CA ALA A 236 -15.52 -12.29 11.17
C ALA A 236 -14.42 -12.82 10.24
N VAL A 237 -13.16 -12.43 10.43
CA VAL A 237 -12.02 -12.93 9.63
C VAL A 237 -11.85 -14.45 9.81
N GLN A 238 -12.02 -14.97 11.03
CA GLN A 238 -11.98 -16.41 11.28
C GLN A 238 -13.12 -17.16 10.58
N ALA A 239 -14.34 -16.61 10.59
CA ALA A 239 -15.48 -17.18 9.87
C ALA A 239 -15.27 -17.17 8.34
N LEU A 240 -14.64 -16.11 7.82
CA LEU A 240 -14.30 -15.98 6.40
C LEU A 240 -13.15 -16.90 5.95
N GLY A 241 -12.31 -17.36 6.88
CA GLY A 241 -11.22 -18.29 6.60
C GLY A 241 -11.65 -19.60 5.94
N GLU A 242 -12.91 -20.01 6.15
CA GLU A 242 -13.49 -21.23 5.55
C GLU A 242 -14.31 -20.95 4.28
N VAL A 243 -14.50 -19.69 3.89
CA VAL A 243 -15.31 -19.31 2.74
C VAL A 243 -14.42 -19.21 1.48
N PRO A 244 -14.72 -19.94 0.40
CA PRO A 244 -14.05 -19.81 -0.88
C PRO A 244 -14.56 -18.57 -1.62
N ALA A 245 -14.45 -17.39 -1.01
CA ALA A 245 -14.65 -16.14 -1.73
C ALA A 245 -13.34 -15.81 -2.48
N PRO A 246 -13.42 -15.15 -3.66
CA PRO A 246 -12.30 -14.38 -4.14
C PRO A 246 -12.15 -13.19 -3.17
N LEU A 247 -11.53 -13.43 -2.02
CA LEU A 247 -11.01 -12.32 -1.23
C LEU A 247 -10.06 -11.53 -2.11
#